data_AF-A0A931MZ34-F1
#
_entry.id   AF-A0A931MZ34-F1
#
_cell.length_a   1.000
_cell.length_b   1.000
_cell.length_c   1.000
_cell.angle_alpha   90.00
_cell.angle_beta   90.00
_cell.angle_gamma   90.00
#
_symmetry.space_group_name_H-M   'P 1'
#
loop_
_entity.id
_entity.type
_entity.pdbx_description
1 polymer ?
#
loop_
_entity_poly.entity_id
_entity_poly.type
_entity_poly.pdbx_seq_one_letter_code
_entity_poly.pdbx_strand_id
1 'polypeptide(L)'
;MENVVGYSEATEHGRISAVPLSHLSIEVGHFLMGELVNGTDDIRSQFRSIVALLDGFVRAAELEFGRRPRVSTCFLIDDYFRSDTDPRLILPKVLDVAKECGLTIDYLAREAGCAEVPAVMREGAVFMPEIPLAQIVRDRIVAEPRAWENGSVPPTTASGWLCNGVRSTGAEPGQAMHPERPPTPPEQMGRRFHSIFLDVEMSTTPASDMNGRTDTLRKWSCPFLAAVWQLMRLGVLRVDGRPVVEPMLWDPKKLWPDRWADLPAVVKLNKGAKPFAAYRSLSILPQRYLEIEHAVRVILDHVHLDQDVVQQVVRRGSGENVEVPRRVAERLAHYLLAGT
;
A
#
# COMPACT_ATOMS: atom_id res chain seq x y z
N MET A 1 -34.71 -9.85 -40.74
CA MET A 1 -33.90 -10.89 -40.07
C MET A 1 -33.50 -10.35 -38.73
N GLU A 2 -34.29 -10.71 -37.71
CA GLU A 2 -34.04 -10.39 -36.31
C GLU A 2 -32.84 -11.22 -35.82
N ASN A 3 -31.77 -10.55 -35.41
CA ASN A 3 -30.70 -11.20 -34.65
C ASN A 3 -31.11 -11.21 -33.19
N VAL A 4 -31.75 -12.31 -32.78
CA VAL A 4 -31.93 -12.67 -31.38
C VAL A 4 -30.53 -12.90 -30.80
N VAL A 5 -30.09 -12.01 -29.92
CA VAL A 5 -28.87 -12.20 -29.13
C VAL A 5 -29.16 -13.34 -28.16
N GLY A 6 -28.58 -14.51 -28.43
CA GLY A 6 -28.69 -15.68 -27.58
C GLY A 6 -28.11 -15.40 -26.20
N TYR A 7 -28.97 -15.49 -25.18
CA TYR A 7 -28.56 -15.60 -23.80
C TYR A 7 -28.09 -17.04 -23.56
N SER A 8 -26.86 -17.22 -23.07
CA SER A 8 -26.39 -18.50 -22.51
C SER A 8 -25.70 -18.21 -21.19
N GLU A 9 -25.98 -19.02 -20.15
CA GLU A 9 -25.38 -18.92 -18.80
C GLU A 9 -23.84 -18.99 -18.77
N ALA A 10 -23.17 -19.26 -19.90
CA ALA A 10 -21.72 -19.43 -19.98
C ALA A 10 -20.90 -18.11 -20.12
N THR A 11 -21.54 -16.94 -20.26
CA THR A 11 -20.84 -15.66 -20.50
C THR A 11 -20.77 -14.71 -19.30
N GLU A 12 -21.23 -15.10 -18.11
CA GLU A 12 -21.13 -14.25 -16.91
C GLU A 12 -19.75 -14.33 -16.23
N HIS A 13 -18.68 -14.26 -17.02
CA HIS A 13 -17.37 -13.89 -16.48
C HIS A 13 -17.37 -12.37 -16.38
N GLY A 14 -17.63 -11.84 -15.17
CA GLY A 14 -17.55 -10.41 -14.89
C GLY A 14 -16.25 -9.83 -15.45
N ARG A 15 -16.35 -8.91 -16.41
CA ARG A 15 -15.18 -8.40 -17.13
C ARG A 15 -14.28 -7.62 -16.18
N ILE A 16 -13.10 -8.18 -15.87
CA ILE A 16 -12.08 -7.50 -15.07
C ILE A 16 -11.50 -6.33 -15.86
N SER A 17 -11.68 -5.13 -15.33
CA SER A 17 -11.21 -3.88 -15.92
C SER A 17 -9.68 -3.81 -15.86
N ALA A 18 -9.07 -3.47 -16.99
CA ALA A 18 -7.65 -3.15 -17.05
C ALA A 18 -7.39 -1.74 -16.50
N VAL A 19 -6.28 -1.59 -15.79
CA VAL A 19 -5.77 -0.28 -15.34
C VAL A 19 -4.60 0.16 -16.22
N PRO A 20 -4.44 1.46 -16.52
CA PRO A 20 -3.25 1.95 -17.20
C PRO A 20 -2.02 1.79 -16.30
N LEU A 21 -0.88 1.37 -16.86
CA LEU A 21 0.34 1.10 -16.10
C LEU A 21 1.53 1.95 -16.59
N SER A 22 2.27 2.49 -15.64
CA SER A 22 3.63 2.96 -15.79
C SER A 22 4.62 1.78 -15.71
N HIS A 23 5.85 1.97 -16.18
CA HIS A 23 6.93 1.02 -15.90
C HIS A 23 7.33 1.08 -14.43
N LEU A 24 7.41 2.30 -13.88
CA LEU A 24 7.85 2.54 -12.51
C LEU A 24 6.99 3.62 -11.85
N SER A 25 6.48 3.32 -10.65
CA SER A 25 5.91 4.31 -9.74
C SER A 25 6.96 4.62 -8.67
N ILE A 26 7.31 5.88 -8.43
CA ILE A 26 8.33 6.28 -7.44
C ILE A 26 7.69 7.11 -6.33
N GLU A 27 7.78 6.67 -5.08
CA GLU A 27 7.39 7.46 -3.92
C GLU A 27 8.53 8.37 -3.51
N VAL A 28 8.28 9.68 -3.60
CA VAL A 28 9.28 10.74 -3.48
C VAL A 28 9.21 11.39 -2.10
N GLY A 29 9.68 10.64 -1.11
CA GLY A 29 9.74 11.06 0.29
C GLY A 29 8.52 10.63 1.08
N HIS A 30 8.72 10.59 2.39
CA HIS A 30 7.72 10.21 3.37
C HIS A 30 8.07 10.95 4.66
N PHE A 31 7.10 11.70 5.17
CA PHE A 31 7.25 12.58 6.33
C PHE A 31 6.23 12.18 7.37
N LEU A 32 6.64 12.19 8.63
CA LEU A 32 5.71 12.19 9.74
C LEU A 32 4.92 13.51 9.68
N MET A 33 3.62 13.45 10.00
CA MET A 33 2.80 14.66 10.00
C MET A 33 3.36 15.76 10.94
N GLY A 34 4.04 15.38 12.02
CA GLY A 34 4.76 16.34 12.88
C GLY A 34 5.84 17.15 12.14
N GLU A 35 6.59 16.50 11.24
CA GLU A 35 7.59 17.16 10.38
C GLU A 35 6.88 18.13 9.40
N LEU A 36 5.70 17.74 8.91
CA LEU A 36 4.89 18.56 8.00
C LEU A 36 4.17 19.72 8.68
N VAL A 37 4.00 19.73 10.00
CA VAL A 37 3.42 20.88 10.73
C VAL A 37 4.48 21.95 11.01
N ASN A 38 5.73 21.54 11.20
CA ASN A 38 6.86 22.42 11.53
C ASN A 38 7.37 23.25 10.33
N GLY A 39 8.57 23.82 10.46
CA GLY A 39 9.24 24.62 9.41
C GLY A 39 9.51 23.85 8.11
N THR A 40 9.98 24.54 7.08
CA THR A 40 10.20 23.96 5.74
C THR A 40 11.60 23.41 5.51
N ASP A 41 12.52 23.60 6.45
CA ASP A 41 13.95 23.32 6.23
C ASP A 41 14.25 21.83 6.07
N ASP A 42 13.65 20.99 6.92
CA ASP A 42 13.80 19.52 6.82
C ASP A 42 13.16 18.99 5.54
N ILE A 43 11.98 19.51 5.17
CA ILE A 43 11.29 19.18 3.92
C ILE A 43 12.19 19.52 2.72
N ARG A 44 12.79 20.71 2.72
CA ARG A 44 13.68 21.18 1.67
C ARG A 44 14.95 20.33 1.58
N SER A 45 15.54 20.00 2.72
CA SER A 45 16.75 19.16 2.80
C SER A 45 16.50 17.77 2.20
N GLN A 46 15.40 17.13 2.59
CA GLN A 46 15.03 15.81 2.10
C GLN A 46 14.67 15.85 0.61
N PHE A 47 13.89 16.82 0.14
CA PHE A 47 13.54 16.94 -1.28
C PHE A 47 14.76 17.19 -2.19
N ARG A 48 15.74 18.01 -1.75
CA ARG A 48 17.00 18.15 -2.51
C ARG A 48 17.74 16.84 -2.67
N SER A 49 17.79 16.03 -1.61
CA SER A 49 18.41 14.70 -1.65
C SER A 49 17.64 13.75 -2.58
N ILE A 50 16.31 13.79 -2.54
CA ILE A 50 15.45 12.97 -3.39
C ILE A 50 15.59 13.34 -4.87
N VAL A 51 15.67 14.62 -5.23
CA VAL A 51 15.80 15.05 -6.63
C VAL A 51 17.04 14.44 -7.29
N ALA A 52 18.19 14.47 -6.60
CA ALA A 52 19.42 13.87 -7.12
C ALA A 52 19.29 12.35 -7.35
N LEU A 53 18.58 11.65 -6.47
CA LEU A 53 18.33 10.21 -6.58
C LEU A 53 17.31 9.89 -7.69
N LEU A 54 16.25 10.69 -7.79
CA LEU A 54 15.18 10.55 -8.77
C LEU A 54 15.75 10.58 -10.19
N ASP A 55 16.66 11.51 -10.49
CA ASP A 55 17.34 11.57 -11.79
C ASP A 55 18.15 10.30 -12.09
N GLY A 56 18.72 9.66 -11.06
CA GLY A 56 19.41 8.38 -11.18
C GLY A 56 18.44 7.24 -11.51
N PHE A 57 17.31 7.17 -10.80
CA PHE A 57 16.30 6.13 -11.03
C PHE A 57 15.59 6.27 -12.38
N VAL A 58 15.33 7.50 -12.84
CA VAL A 58 14.79 7.73 -14.18
C VAL A 58 15.77 7.24 -15.25
N ARG A 59 17.07 7.54 -15.10
CA ARG A 59 18.11 7.02 -16.01
C ARG A 59 18.21 5.49 -15.98
N ALA A 60 18.12 4.87 -14.80
CA ALA A 60 18.09 3.42 -14.68
C ALA A 60 16.86 2.83 -15.40
N ALA A 61 15.69 3.46 -15.26
CA ALA A 61 14.47 3.07 -15.96
C ALA A 61 14.58 3.26 -17.48
N GLU A 62 15.32 4.25 -17.98
CA GLU A 62 15.59 4.42 -19.41
C GLU A 62 16.48 3.32 -19.98
N LEU A 63 17.46 2.85 -19.20
CA LEU A 63 18.33 1.73 -19.58
C LEU A 63 17.56 0.41 -19.59
N GLU A 64 16.65 0.21 -18.63
CA GLU A 64 15.87 -1.02 -18.51
C GLU A 64 14.69 -1.08 -19.50
N PHE A 65 13.91 0.00 -19.61
CA PHE A 65 12.65 0.03 -20.36
C PHE A 65 12.72 0.82 -21.68
N GLY A 66 13.91 1.28 -22.06
CA GLY A 66 14.16 2.06 -23.27
C GLY A 66 13.96 3.57 -23.08
N ARG A 67 14.19 4.34 -24.14
CA ARG A 67 14.40 5.82 -24.14
C ARG A 67 13.27 6.70 -23.56
N ARG A 68 12.08 6.15 -23.32
CA ARG A 68 10.91 6.92 -22.84
C ARG A 68 10.11 6.09 -21.83
N PRO A 69 10.70 5.73 -20.68
CA PRO A 69 10.00 4.95 -19.69
C PRO A 69 8.80 5.74 -19.17
N ARG A 70 7.71 5.05 -18.90
CA ARG A 70 6.59 5.65 -18.17
C ARG A 70 6.93 5.61 -16.69
N VAL A 71 7.39 6.74 -16.16
CA VAL A 71 7.67 6.90 -14.74
C VAL A 71 6.66 7.90 -14.17
N SER A 72 6.06 7.58 -13.03
CA SER A 72 5.17 8.47 -12.27
C SER A 72 5.72 8.68 -10.88
N THR A 73 5.63 9.89 -10.33
CA THR A 73 6.00 10.16 -8.93
C THR A 73 4.76 10.28 -8.03
N CYS A 74 4.87 9.81 -6.79
CA CYS A 74 3.81 9.96 -5.82
C CYS A 74 4.34 10.41 -4.45
N PHE A 75 3.50 11.11 -3.70
CA PHE A 75 3.77 11.51 -2.33
C PHE A 75 2.60 11.02 -1.47
N LEU A 76 2.88 10.19 -0.47
CA LEU A 76 1.88 9.72 0.48
C LEU A 76 1.89 10.64 1.71
N ILE A 77 0.73 11.17 2.10
CA ILE A 77 0.58 11.97 3.31
C ILE A 77 -0.11 11.14 4.40
N ASP A 78 0.50 11.12 5.60
CA ASP A 78 -0.05 10.46 6.79
C ASP A 78 -1.14 11.33 7.43
N ASP A 79 -2.32 11.34 6.81
CA ASP A 79 -3.52 11.95 7.36
C ASP A 79 -4.35 10.96 8.20
N TYR A 80 -3.98 9.69 8.22
CA TYR A 80 -4.70 8.65 8.97
C TYR A 80 -4.42 8.74 10.47
N PHE A 81 -3.16 8.93 10.86
CA PHE A 81 -2.81 9.03 12.28
C PHE A 81 -2.94 10.46 12.83
N ARG A 82 -3.02 11.47 11.95
CA ARG A 82 -3.07 12.90 12.29
C ARG A 82 -4.06 13.70 11.44
N SER A 83 -5.31 13.24 11.44
CA SER A 83 -6.43 13.91 10.75
C SER A 83 -6.85 15.25 11.38
N ASP A 84 -6.26 15.62 12.52
CA ASP A 84 -6.48 16.86 13.27
C ASP A 84 -5.81 18.10 12.65
N THR A 85 -5.00 17.90 11.62
CA THR A 85 -4.22 18.96 10.96
C THR A 85 -4.97 19.60 9.78
N ASP A 86 -4.59 20.82 9.37
CA ASP A 86 -5.26 21.55 8.29
C ASP A 86 -4.57 21.34 6.92
N PRO A 87 -5.20 20.62 5.97
CA PRO A 87 -4.64 20.42 4.63
C PRO A 87 -4.38 21.72 3.85
N ARG A 88 -5.11 22.82 4.15
CA ARG A 88 -4.90 24.12 3.50
C ARG A 88 -3.58 24.76 3.88
N LEU A 89 -3.04 24.42 5.04
CA LEU A 89 -1.73 24.91 5.50
C LEU A 89 -0.60 23.97 5.05
N ILE A 90 -0.84 22.66 5.09
CA ILE A 90 0.19 21.65 4.82
C ILE A 90 0.43 21.48 3.32
N LEU A 91 -0.62 21.31 2.51
CA LEU A 91 -0.46 20.96 1.10
C LEU A 91 0.24 22.06 0.29
N PRO A 92 -0.13 23.35 0.37
CA PRO A 92 0.61 24.40 -0.32
C PRO A 92 2.08 24.41 0.10
N LYS A 93 2.36 24.32 1.41
CA LYS A 93 3.72 24.31 1.94
C LYS A 93 4.58 23.19 1.33
N VAL A 94 4.09 21.96 1.32
CA VAL A 94 4.83 20.81 0.77
C VAL A 94 5.03 20.96 -0.74
N LEU A 95 3.97 21.32 -1.47
CA LEU A 95 4.00 21.42 -2.93
C LEU A 95 4.87 22.59 -3.42
N ASP A 96 4.86 23.71 -2.69
CA ASP A 96 5.72 24.86 -2.99
C ASP A 96 7.20 24.51 -2.75
N VAL A 97 7.53 23.85 -1.64
CA VAL A 97 8.92 23.41 -1.38
C VAL A 97 9.37 22.36 -2.40
N ALA A 98 8.50 21.44 -2.80
CA ALA A 98 8.79 20.48 -3.87
C ALA A 98 9.13 21.21 -5.18
N LYS A 99 8.30 22.19 -5.57
CA LYS A 99 8.52 23.03 -6.74
C LYS A 99 9.82 23.85 -6.65
N GLU A 100 10.11 24.45 -5.50
CA GLU A 100 11.37 25.18 -5.24
C GLU A 100 12.61 24.28 -5.43
N CYS A 101 12.49 23.01 -5.03
CA CYS A 101 13.58 22.03 -5.18
C CYS A 101 13.66 21.42 -6.59
N GLY A 102 12.69 21.68 -7.47
CA GLY A 102 12.59 21.02 -8.77
C GLY A 102 12.03 19.59 -8.72
N LEU A 103 11.44 19.19 -7.60
CA LEU A 103 10.78 17.89 -7.45
C LEU A 103 9.38 17.93 -8.05
N THR A 104 9.15 17.10 -9.07
CA THR A 104 7.79 16.90 -9.61
C THR A 104 7.08 15.82 -8.81
N ILE A 105 5.90 16.16 -8.27
CA ILE A 105 4.98 15.21 -7.64
C ILE A 105 3.76 15.07 -8.58
N ASP A 106 3.63 13.91 -9.23
CA ASP A 106 2.51 13.67 -10.14
C ASP A 106 1.21 13.34 -9.40
N TYR A 107 1.33 12.61 -8.28
CA TYR A 107 0.23 12.12 -7.47
C TYR A 107 0.42 12.41 -5.99
N LEU A 108 -0.60 12.96 -5.34
CA LEU A 108 -0.70 13.03 -3.89
C LEU A 108 -1.68 11.96 -3.43
N ALA A 109 -1.26 11.06 -2.55
CA ALA A 109 -2.11 10.03 -1.98
C ALA A 109 -2.29 10.25 -0.48
N ARG A 110 -3.45 9.85 0.04
CA ARG A 110 -3.77 9.88 1.47
C ARG A 110 -3.54 8.50 2.08
N GLU A 111 -2.88 8.43 3.24
CA GLU A 111 -2.78 7.20 4.00
C GLU A 111 -4.16 6.72 4.45
N ALA A 112 -5.07 7.64 4.81
CA ALA A 112 -6.46 7.29 5.08
C ALA A 112 -7.17 6.67 3.86
N GLY A 113 -6.75 7.03 2.65
CA GLY A 113 -7.20 6.43 1.40
C GLY A 113 -6.83 4.94 1.25
N CYS A 114 -5.84 4.46 2.02
CA CYS A 114 -5.48 3.04 2.10
C CYS A 114 -6.39 2.29 3.09
N ALA A 115 -6.95 2.99 4.07
CA ALA A 115 -7.97 2.43 4.96
C ALA A 115 -9.33 2.35 4.24
N GLU A 116 -9.73 3.46 3.64
CA GLU A 116 -11.03 3.64 3.02
C GLU A 116 -10.91 4.59 1.81
N VAL A 117 -11.39 4.14 0.66
CA VAL A 117 -11.47 4.99 -0.54
C VAL A 117 -12.83 5.68 -0.52
N PRO A 118 -12.90 7.02 -0.47
CA PRO A 118 -14.17 7.74 -0.42
C PRO A 118 -14.95 7.54 -1.72
N ALA A 119 -16.28 7.65 -1.62
CA ALA A 119 -17.14 7.60 -2.79
C ALA A 119 -16.78 8.69 -3.81
N VAL A 120 -16.75 8.33 -5.09
CA VAL A 120 -16.48 9.26 -6.19
C VAL A 120 -17.81 9.65 -6.82
N MET A 121 -18.11 10.95 -6.80
CA MET A 121 -19.28 11.53 -7.44
C MET A 121 -18.93 12.06 -8.83
N ARG A 122 -19.75 11.76 -9.86
CA ARG A 122 -19.68 12.38 -11.18
C ARG A 122 -21.07 12.79 -11.62
N GLU A 123 -21.23 14.04 -12.04
CA GLU A 123 -22.50 14.58 -12.57
C GLU A 123 -23.70 14.34 -11.63
N GLY A 124 -23.47 14.38 -10.31
CA GLY A 124 -24.50 14.16 -9.29
C GLY A 124 -24.81 12.69 -8.97
N ALA A 125 -24.15 11.74 -9.61
CA ALA A 125 -24.30 10.30 -9.35
C ALA A 125 -23.06 9.69 -8.69
N VAL A 126 -23.26 8.65 -7.87
CA VAL A 126 -22.16 7.82 -7.34
C VAL A 126 -21.55 7.02 -8.49
N PHE A 127 -20.36 7.41 -8.92
CA PHE A 127 -19.60 6.71 -9.94
C PHE A 127 -18.87 5.49 -9.36
N MET A 128 -18.30 5.67 -8.17
CA MET A 128 -17.68 4.60 -7.39
C MET A 128 -18.16 4.72 -5.95
N PRO A 129 -18.67 3.64 -5.33
CA PRO A 129 -19.05 3.68 -3.92
C PRO A 129 -17.81 3.86 -3.05
N GLU A 130 -18.04 4.16 -1.78
CA GLU A 130 -16.99 4.04 -0.77
C GLU A 130 -16.51 2.59 -0.66
N ILE A 131 -15.20 2.39 -0.50
CA ILE A 131 -14.58 1.08 -0.46
C ILE A 131 -13.78 0.95 0.84
N PRO A 132 -14.16 0.04 1.77
CA PRO A 132 -13.39 -0.22 2.98
C PRO A 132 -12.14 -1.05 2.66
N LEU A 133 -11.17 -0.40 2.01
CA LEU A 133 -10.08 -1.04 1.28
C LEU A 133 -9.18 -1.91 2.18
N ALA A 134 -8.81 -1.40 3.36
CA ALA A 134 -8.00 -2.14 4.31
C ALA A 134 -8.71 -3.40 4.81
N GLN A 135 -10.02 -3.33 5.05
CA GLN A 135 -10.82 -4.49 5.43
C GLN A 135 -10.85 -5.53 4.31
N ILE A 136 -11.09 -5.09 3.08
CA ILE A 136 -11.10 -5.91 1.86
C ILE A 136 -9.75 -6.60 1.61
N VAL A 137 -8.62 -5.95 1.94
CA VAL A 137 -7.28 -6.57 1.87
C VAL A 137 -7.05 -7.55 3.02
N ARG A 138 -7.47 -7.21 4.25
CA ARG A 138 -7.38 -8.10 5.42
C ARG A 138 -8.13 -9.41 5.18
N ASP A 139 -9.31 -9.35 4.58
CA ASP A 139 -10.12 -10.54 4.31
C ASP A 139 -9.50 -11.45 3.24
N ARG A 140 -8.49 -10.95 2.52
CA ARG A 140 -7.67 -11.73 1.58
C ARG A 140 -6.35 -12.22 2.19
N ILE A 141 -6.07 -11.92 3.46
CA ILE A 141 -4.90 -12.48 4.12
C ILE A 141 -5.17 -13.94 4.42
N VAL A 142 -4.34 -14.79 3.84
CA VAL A 142 -4.34 -16.22 4.11
C VAL A 142 -3.36 -16.45 5.24
N ALA A 143 -3.89 -16.92 6.38
CA ALA A 143 -3.04 -17.44 7.43
C ALA A 143 -2.31 -18.68 6.90
N GLU A 144 -1.00 -18.75 7.09
CA GLU A 144 -0.25 -19.94 6.72
C GLU A 144 -0.68 -21.13 7.60
N PRO A 145 -1.16 -22.25 7.03
CA PRO A 145 -1.58 -23.39 7.82
C PRO A 145 -0.36 -24.06 8.46
N ARG A 146 -0.33 -24.17 9.79
CA ARG A 146 0.68 -24.97 10.48
C ARG A 146 0.32 -26.46 10.40
N ALA A 147 1.29 -27.31 10.12
CA ALA A 147 1.08 -28.77 9.98
C ALA A 147 0.53 -29.48 11.24
N TRP A 148 0.44 -28.79 12.37
CA TRP A 148 0.17 -29.36 13.70
C TRP A 148 -0.70 -28.45 14.60
N GLU A 149 -1.40 -27.46 14.01
CA GLU A 149 -2.28 -26.58 14.79
C GLU A 149 -3.59 -27.27 15.20
N ASN A 150 -3.92 -27.17 16.49
CA ASN A 150 -5.14 -27.69 17.11
C ASN A 150 -6.22 -26.62 17.32
N GLY A 151 -6.08 -25.45 16.68
CA GLY A 151 -7.00 -24.32 16.81
C GLY A 151 -6.82 -23.46 18.07
N SER A 152 -5.74 -23.63 18.85
CA SER A 152 -5.48 -22.85 20.07
C SER A 152 -5.09 -21.38 19.81
N VAL A 153 -4.66 -21.04 18.60
CA VAL A 153 -4.35 -19.66 18.19
C VAL A 153 -5.49 -19.16 17.29
N PRO A 154 -6.11 -18.01 17.61
CA PRO A 154 -7.10 -17.41 16.71
C PRO A 154 -6.49 -17.17 15.33
N PRO A 155 -7.24 -17.39 14.23
CA PRO A 155 -6.77 -17.05 12.89
C PRO A 155 -6.25 -15.61 12.83
N THR A 156 -5.24 -15.35 12.01
CA THR A 156 -4.67 -14.00 11.76
C THR A 156 -5.74 -12.93 11.52
N THR A 157 -6.83 -13.30 10.84
CA THR A 157 -7.97 -12.42 10.62
C THR A 157 -8.65 -12.03 11.92
N ALA A 158 -8.74 -12.87 12.94
CA ALA A 158 -9.37 -12.56 14.22
C ALA A 158 -8.45 -11.80 15.18
N SER A 159 -7.16 -12.14 15.24
CA SER A 159 -6.22 -11.56 16.21
C SER A 159 -5.78 -10.14 15.89
N GLY A 160 -5.78 -9.75 14.61
CA GLY A 160 -5.16 -8.51 14.15
C GLY A 160 -3.64 -8.59 14.04
N TRP A 161 -3.05 -9.78 14.18
CA TRP A 161 -1.62 -10.04 14.10
C TRP A 161 -1.31 -11.08 13.03
N LEU A 162 -0.31 -10.79 12.19
CA LEU A 162 0.23 -11.70 11.18
C LEU A 162 1.61 -12.21 11.62
N CYS A 163 1.84 -13.49 11.43
CA CYS A 163 3.09 -14.17 11.78
C CYS A 163 3.63 -14.90 10.55
N ASN A 164 4.93 -14.79 10.27
CA ASN A 164 5.57 -15.45 9.12
C ASN A 164 6.17 -16.84 9.44
N GLY A 165 5.71 -17.47 10.53
CA GLY A 165 6.45 -18.59 11.11
C GLY A 165 5.80 -19.28 12.30
N VAL A 166 6.61 -20.11 12.95
CA VAL A 166 6.35 -20.71 14.25
C VAL A 166 7.13 -19.91 15.30
N ARG A 167 6.41 -19.41 16.32
CA ARG A 167 7.01 -18.72 17.47
C ARG A 167 7.90 -19.69 18.25
N SER A 168 8.91 -19.14 18.93
CA SER A 168 9.64 -19.92 19.92
C SER A 168 8.68 -20.44 20.98
N THR A 169 8.77 -21.73 21.31
CA THR A 169 8.17 -22.20 22.57
C THR A 169 9.06 -21.72 23.70
N GLY A 170 8.49 -21.02 24.69
CA GLY A 170 9.18 -20.83 25.96
C GLY A 170 9.51 -22.20 26.60
N ALA A 171 10.28 -22.20 27.69
CA ALA A 171 10.21 -23.32 28.61
C ALA A 171 8.79 -23.31 29.19
N GLU A 172 7.86 -24.03 28.55
CA GLU A 172 6.55 -24.26 29.15
C GLU A 172 6.82 -24.93 30.50
N PRO A 173 6.22 -24.46 31.61
CA PRO A 173 6.35 -25.15 32.88
C PRO A 173 5.88 -26.57 32.61
N GLY A 174 6.81 -27.53 32.65
CA GLY A 174 6.48 -28.92 32.42
C GLY A 174 5.33 -29.28 33.34
N GLN A 175 4.28 -29.91 32.83
CA GLN A 175 3.39 -30.62 33.74
C GLN A 175 4.26 -31.53 34.59
N ALA A 176 4.01 -31.61 35.91
CA ALA A 176 4.91 -32.24 36.88
C ALA A 176 5.36 -33.69 36.56
N MET A 177 4.72 -34.33 35.58
CA MET A 177 4.99 -35.70 35.10
C MET A 177 5.60 -35.77 33.68
N HIS A 178 5.90 -34.64 33.04
CA HIS A 178 6.54 -34.59 31.73
C HIS A 178 7.96 -34.00 31.84
N PRO A 179 8.95 -34.58 31.14
CA PRO A 179 10.28 -34.00 31.08
C PRO A 179 10.20 -32.59 30.47
N GLU A 180 10.95 -31.65 31.05
CA GLU A 180 11.09 -30.29 30.52
C GLU A 180 11.49 -30.37 29.05
N ARG A 181 10.66 -29.80 28.16
CA ARG A 181 11.03 -29.68 26.76
C ARG A 181 12.02 -28.52 26.60
N PRO A 182 13.15 -28.72 25.90
CA PRO A 182 14.04 -27.60 25.62
C PRO A 182 13.30 -26.54 24.79
N PRO A 183 13.56 -25.24 25.03
CA PRO A 183 12.96 -24.17 24.25
C PRO A 183 13.35 -24.34 22.78
N THR A 184 12.36 -24.20 21.89
CA THR A 184 12.59 -24.24 20.44
C THR A 184 12.76 -22.81 19.93
N PRO A 185 13.78 -22.53 19.10
CA PRO A 185 13.94 -21.20 18.50
C PRO A 185 12.80 -20.93 17.50
N PRO A 186 12.49 -19.66 17.21
CA PRO A 186 11.48 -19.35 16.22
C PRO A 186 11.92 -19.79 14.82
N GLU A 187 10.96 -20.26 14.02
CA GLU A 187 11.20 -20.76 12.68
C GLU A 187 10.34 -20.00 11.66
N GLN A 188 11.00 -19.37 10.69
CA GLN A 188 10.33 -18.76 9.56
C GLN A 188 9.87 -19.86 8.59
N MET A 189 8.62 -19.79 8.13
CA MET A 189 8.13 -20.71 7.10
C MET A 189 8.85 -20.47 5.77
N GLY A 190 9.15 -21.54 5.05
CA GLY A 190 9.84 -21.46 3.76
C GLY A 190 11.29 -20.92 3.84
N ARG A 191 11.90 -20.93 5.03
CA ARG A 191 13.30 -20.52 5.21
C ARG A 191 14.23 -21.30 4.29
N ARG A 192 15.30 -20.65 3.84
CA ARG A 192 16.40 -21.31 3.13
C ARG A 192 17.47 -21.79 4.12
N PHE A 193 18.36 -20.89 4.52
CA PHE A 193 19.50 -21.23 5.38
C PHE A 193 19.39 -20.70 6.82
N HIS A 194 18.56 -19.70 7.06
CA HIS A 194 18.35 -19.07 8.36
C HIS A 194 16.90 -18.60 8.50
N SER A 195 16.43 -18.45 9.73
CA SER A 195 15.09 -17.95 10.04
C SER A 195 15.17 -16.45 10.37
N ILE A 196 14.33 -15.63 9.75
CA ILE A 196 14.00 -14.29 10.24
C ILE A 196 12.51 -14.26 10.57
N PHE A 197 12.22 -14.13 11.85
CA PHE A 197 10.87 -14.27 12.38
C PHE A 197 10.28 -12.91 12.73
N LEU A 198 9.05 -12.65 12.28
CA LEU A 198 8.32 -11.42 12.54
C LEU A 198 6.87 -11.71 12.94
N ASP A 199 6.42 -10.98 13.95
CA ASP A 199 5.01 -10.77 14.25
C ASP A 199 4.66 -9.32 13.94
N VAL A 200 3.68 -9.14 13.06
CA VAL A 200 3.26 -7.84 12.56
C VAL A 200 1.85 -7.57 13.05
N GLU A 201 1.71 -6.55 13.89
CA GLU A 201 0.39 -6.02 14.22
C GLU A 201 -0.18 -5.32 12.98
N MET A 202 -1.30 -5.81 12.47
CA MET A 202 -2.01 -5.25 11.33
C MET A 202 -3.11 -4.28 11.76
N SER A 203 -3.69 -4.53 12.94
CA SER A 203 -4.74 -3.69 13.48
C SER A 203 -4.96 -3.92 14.96
N THR A 204 -5.38 -2.88 15.67
CA THR A 204 -5.92 -2.97 17.02
C THR A 204 -7.43 -2.77 16.99
N THR A 205 -8.15 -3.56 17.79
CA THR A 205 -9.54 -3.24 18.16
C THR A 205 -9.46 -2.66 19.57
N PRO A 206 -9.83 -1.38 19.80
CA PRO A 206 -9.86 -0.85 21.16
C PRO A 206 -10.73 -1.74 22.04
N ALA A 207 -10.21 -2.15 23.20
CA ALA A 207 -11.04 -2.81 24.20
C ALA A 207 -12.16 -1.84 24.60
N SER A 208 -13.39 -2.35 24.77
CA SER A 208 -14.50 -1.58 25.33
C SER A 208 -14.02 -0.84 26.57
N ASP A 209 -14.09 0.49 26.54
CA ASP A 209 -13.81 1.27 27.74
C ASP A 209 -14.79 0.86 28.85
N MET A 210 -14.33 0.79 30.09
CA MET A 210 -15.21 0.50 31.24
C MET A 210 -16.31 1.56 31.45
N ASN A 211 -16.31 2.63 30.63
CA ASN A 211 -17.28 3.72 30.64
C ASN A 211 -18.34 3.61 29.53
N GLY A 212 -18.37 2.53 28.73
CA GLY A 212 -19.44 2.26 27.78
C GLY A 212 -19.47 3.19 26.55
N ARG A 213 -18.41 3.96 26.28
CA ARG A 213 -18.20 4.62 24.98
C ARG A 213 -17.39 3.69 24.10
N THR A 214 -18.12 2.79 23.44
CA THR A 214 -17.56 1.84 22.49
C THR A 214 -17.02 2.60 21.28
N ASP A 215 -15.72 2.91 21.26
CA ASP A 215 -15.02 3.17 20.02
C ASP A 215 -14.73 1.78 19.40
N THR A 216 -15.74 1.21 18.73
CA THR A 216 -15.70 -0.14 18.13
C THR A 216 -14.84 -0.20 16.87
N LEU A 217 -14.33 0.94 16.41
CA LEU A 217 -13.69 1.05 15.11
C LEU A 217 -12.26 0.51 15.18
N ARG A 218 -11.99 -0.48 14.33
CA ARG A 218 -10.67 -1.08 14.15
C ARG A 218 -9.69 -0.01 13.66
N LYS A 219 -8.56 0.12 14.36
CA LYS A 219 -7.45 0.98 13.94
C LYS A 219 -6.41 0.15 13.20
N TRP A 220 -6.09 0.54 11.96
CA TRP A 220 -5.09 -0.11 11.14
C TRP A 220 -3.68 0.36 11.49
N SER A 221 -2.70 -0.54 11.38
CA SER A 221 -1.30 -0.20 11.60
C SER A 221 -0.66 0.41 10.34
N CYS A 222 0.37 1.23 10.54
CA CYS A 222 1.16 1.81 9.45
C CYS A 222 1.71 0.74 8.47
N PRO A 223 2.36 -0.37 8.91
CA PRO A 223 2.83 -1.38 7.96
C PRO A 223 1.70 -2.06 7.18
N PHE A 224 0.49 -2.18 7.76
CA PHE A 224 -0.66 -2.71 7.02
C PHE A 224 -1.17 -1.72 5.97
N LEU A 225 -1.33 -0.44 6.30
CA LEU A 225 -1.72 0.58 5.34
C LEU A 225 -0.67 0.78 4.24
N ALA A 226 0.61 0.70 4.59
CA ALA A 226 1.71 0.70 3.62
C ALA A 226 1.66 -0.52 2.67
N ALA A 227 1.26 -1.70 3.15
CA ALA A 227 1.04 -2.85 2.26
C ALA A 227 -0.13 -2.61 1.29
N VAL A 228 -1.24 -2.05 1.78
CA VAL A 228 -2.38 -1.65 0.92
C VAL A 228 -1.95 -0.60 -0.11
N TRP A 229 -1.15 0.38 0.31
CA TRP A 229 -0.58 1.42 -0.56
C TRP A 229 0.23 0.82 -1.72
N GLN A 230 1.08 -0.17 -1.45
CA GLN A 230 1.84 -0.86 -2.48
C GLN A 230 0.93 -1.63 -3.45
N LEU A 231 -0.12 -2.28 -2.95
CA LEU A 231 -1.10 -2.97 -3.81
C LEU A 231 -1.88 -2.00 -4.71
N MET A 232 -2.21 -0.79 -4.21
CA MET A 232 -2.81 0.29 -5.02
C MET A 232 -1.85 0.75 -6.11
N ARG A 233 -0.58 1.04 -5.77
CA ARG A 233 0.46 1.46 -6.73
C ARG A 233 0.80 0.40 -7.76
N LEU A 234 0.63 -0.88 -7.46
CA LEU A 234 0.80 -1.96 -8.43
C LEU A 234 -0.46 -2.23 -9.26
N GLY A 235 -1.59 -1.61 -8.92
CA GLY A 235 -2.84 -1.72 -9.67
C GLY A 235 -3.45 -3.13 -9.65
N VAL A 236 -3.16 -3.93 -8.63
CA VAL A 236 -3.56 -5.35 -8.54
C VAL A 236 -4.87 -5.58 -7.78
N LEU A 237 -5.46 -4.53 -7.21
CA LEU A 237 -6.71 -4.62 -6.46
C LEU A 237 -7.94 -4.39 -7.34
N ARG A 238 -8.96 -5.23 -7.18
CA ARG A 238 -10.28 -5.08 -7.80
C ARG A 238 -11.39 -5.31 -6.78
N VAL A 239 -12.48 -4.59 -6.95
CA VAL A 239 -13.78 -4.83 -6.30
C VAL A 239 -14.81 -4.89 -7.41
N ASP A 240 -15.54 -6.01 -7.50
CA ASP A 240 -16.51 -6.28 -8.57
C ASP A 240 -15.93 -6.08 -9.98
N GLY A 241 -14.68 -6.52 -10.19
CA GLY A 241 -13.94 -6.38 -11.44
C GLY A 241 -13.50 -4.95 -11.78
N ARG A 242 -13.75 -3.94 -10.91
CA ARG A 242 -13.38 -2.53 -11.12
C ARG A 242 -12.14 -2.15 -10.31
N PRO A 243 -11.33 -1.17 -10.76
CA PRO A 243 -10.21 -0.64 -9.99
C PRO A 243 -10.70 -0.05 -8.67
N VAL A 244 -9.93 -0.22 -7.59
CA VAL A 244 -10.26 0.34 -6.27
C VAL A 244 -9.92 1.83 -6.14
N VAL A 245 -9.12 2.37 -7.06
CA VAL A 245 -8.68 3.76 -7.03
C VAL A 245 -8.64 4.33 -8.43
N GLU A 246 -9.20 5.53 -8.57
CA GLU A 246 -9.10 6.35 -9.78
C GLU A 246 -8.52 7.72 -9.38
N PRO A 247 -7.27 8.03 -9.76
CA PRO A 247 -6.68 9.33 -9.44
C PRO A 247 -7.49 10.50 -10.00
N MET A 248 -7.89 11.43 -9.14
CA MET A 248 -8.72 12.57 -9.51
C MET A 248 -7.85 13.79 -9.82
N LEU A 249 -7.96 14.33 -11.04
CA LEU A 249 -7.24 15.54 -11.44
C LEU A 249 -7.65 16.73 -10.55
N TRP A 250 -6.66 17.34 -9.88
CA TRP A 250 -6.87 18.57 -9.14
C TRP A 250 -6.90 19.76 -10.09
N ASP A 251 -7.84 20.68 -9.88
CA ASP A 251 -7.79 22.01 -10.51
C ASP A 251 -6.87 22.91 -9.66
N PRO A 252 -5.72 23.37 -10.19
CA PRO A 252 -4.82 24.26 -9.45
C PRO A 252 -5.47 25.58 -8.99
N LYS A 253 -6.61 25.97 -9.57
CA LYS A 253 -7.37 27.16 -9.15
C LYS A 253 -8.33 26.90 -7.99
N LYS A 254 -8.61 25.62 -7.68
CA LYS A 254 -9.49 25.23 -6.60
C LYS A 254 -8.73 25.29 -5.27
N LEU A 255 -9.37 25.90 -4.26
CA LEU A 255 -8.85 25.89 -2.90
C LEU A 255 -8.85 24.46 -2.35
N TRP A 256 -7.81 24.13 -1.58
CA TRP A 256 -7.80 22.92 -0.78
C TRP A 256 -8.97 22.94 0.20
N PRO A 257 -9.64 21.80 0.44
CA PRO A 257 -10.64 21.70 1.50
C PRO A 257 -9.95 21.89 2.85
N ASP A 258 -10.73 22.20 3.89
CA ASP A 258 -10.24 22.37 5.27
C ASP A 258 -10.19 21.07 6.07
N ARG A 259 -10.71 19.97 5.49
CA ARG A 259 -10.67 18.64 6.08
C ARG A 259 -10.01 17.65 5.14
N TRP A 260 -9.17 16.78 5.69
CA TRP A 260 -8.54 15.69 4.93
C TRP A 260 -9.57 14.79 4.26
N ALA A 261 -10.65 14.44 4.97
CA ALA A 261 -11.72 13.56 4.49
C ALA A 261 -12.35 14.01 3.16
N ASP A 262 -12.33 15.30 2.86
CA ASP A 262 -12.94 15.87 1.65
C ASP A 262 -12.02 15.78 0.42
N LEU A 263 -10.77 15.31 0.60
CA LEU A 263 -9.85 15.01 -0.49
C LEU A 263 -10.05 13.59 -1.03
N PRO A 264 -9.93 13.39 -2.35
CA PRO A 264 -9.84 12.05 -2.94
C PRO A 264 -8.71 11.21 -2.32
N ALA A 265 -8.85 9.87 -2.33
CA ALA A 265 -7.78 8.98 -1.87
C ALA A 265 -6.47 9.19 -2.65
N VAL A 266 -6.56 9.45 -3.96
CA VAL A 266 -5.43 9.83 -4.80
C VAL A 266 -5.81 11.03 -5.67
N VAL A 267 -5.04 12.10 -5.51
CA VAL A 267 -5.13 13.33 -6.29
C VAL A 267 -4.05 13.32 -7.36
N LYS A 268 -4.44 13.52 -8.62
CA LYS A 268 -3.53 13.72 -9.75
C LYS A 268 -3.22 15.21 -9.85
N LEU A 269 -1.98 15.60 -9.54
CA LEU A 269 -1.53 17.00 -9.54
C LEU A 269 -1.09 17.45 -10.94
N ASN A 270 -0.52 16.55 -11.73
CA ASN A 270 -0.03 16.85 -13.06
C ASN A 270 -0.91 16.19 -14.14
N LYS A 271 -1.56 16.98 -15.00
CA LYS A 271 -2.41 16.47 -16.09
C LYS A 271 -1.65 15.51 -17.01
N GLY A 272 -0.37 15.79 -17.26
CA GLY A 272 0.52 15.01 -18.13
C GLY A 272 1.17 13.80 -17.45
N ALA A 273 0.89 13.54 -16.18
CA ALA A 273 1.48 12.42 -15.45
C ALA A 273 1.23 11.08 -16.15
N LYS A 274 2.27 10.24 -16.13
CA LYS A 274 2.15 8.83 -16.51
C LYS A 274 1.23 8.10 -15.53
N PRO A 275 0.65 6.96 -15.91
CA PRO A 275 -0.33 6.27 -15.05
C PRO A 275 0.16 6.05 -13.61
N PHE A 276 -0.74 6.21 -12.64
CA PHE A 276 -0.44 6.04 -11.21
C PHE A 276 0.03 4.63 -10.86
N ALA A 277 -0.70 3.63 -11.36
CA ALA A 277 -0.34 2.23 -11.16
C ALA A 277 0.86 1.86 -12.06
N ALA A 278 1.69 0.93 -11.63
CA ALA A 278 2.91 0.55 -12.35
C ALA A 278 3.23 -0.94 -12.25
N TYR A 279 4.10 -1.43 -13.15
CA TYR A 279 4.64 -2.78 -13.07
C TYR A 279 5.52 -3.01 -11.83
N ARG A 280 6.25 -1.97 -11.43
CA ARG A 280 7.11 -1.96 -10.23
C ARG A 280 6.92 -0.67 -9.44
N SER A 281 7.13 -0.75 -8.14
CA SER A 281 7.17 0.40 -7.24
C SER A 281 8.57 0.57 -6.68
N LEU A 282 8.99 1.82 -6.51
CA LEU A 282 10.18 2.21 -5.78
C LEU A 282 9.77 3.21 -4.71
N SER A 283 10.17 3.03 -3.45
CA SER A 283 10.01 4.06 -2.41
C SER A 283 11.36 4.58 -1.94
N ILE A 284 11.52 5.91 -1.94
CA ILE A 284 12.70 6.60 -1.40
C ILE A 284 12.32 7.09 -0.01
N LEU A 285 12.82 6.41 1.02
CA LEU A 285 12.35 6.54 2.40
C LEU A 285 13.51 6.80 3.35
N PRO A 286 13.30 7.50 4.48
CA PRO A 286 14.28 7.54 5.57
C PRO A 286 14.60 6.13 6.12
N GLN A 287 15.83 5.90 6.57
CA GLN A 287 16.28 4.59 7.09
C GLN A 287 15.42 4.03 8.24
N ARG A 288 14.77 4.90 9.03
CA ARG A 288 13.84 4.51 10.10
C ARG A 288 12.65 3.64 9.62
N TYR A 289 12.33 3.64 8.32
CA TYR A 289 11.26 2.81 7.76
C TYR A 289 11.68 1.37 7.44
N LEU A 290 12.94 0.98 7.67
CA LEU A 290 13.44 -0.37 7.35
C LEU A 290 12.57 -1.49 7.95
N GLU A 291 12.18 -1.36 9.22
CA GLU A 291 11.34 -2.36 9.89
C GLU A 291 9.92 -2.41 9.31
N ILE A 292 9.37 -1.24 8.98
CA ILE A 292 8.06 -1.10 8.33
C ILE A 292 8.09 -1.78 6.97
N GLU A 293 9.09 -1.51 6.13
CA GLU A 293 9.18 -2.12 4.79
C GLU A 293 9.41 -3.64 4.84
N HIS A 294 10.08 -4.14 5.87
CA HIS A 294 10.19 -5.59 6.07
C HIS A 294 8.82 -6.19 6.45
N ALA A 295 8.08 -5.55 7.34
CA ALA A 295 6.72 -5.94 7.71
C ALA A 295 5.76 -5.90 6.50
N VAL A 296 5.87 -4.87 5.64
CA VAL A 296 5.10 -4.76 4.38
C VAL A 296 5.33 -5.98 3.50
N ARG A 297 6.59 -6.40 3.29
CA ARG A 297 6.88 -7.59 2.48
C ARG A 297 6.26 -8.87 3.07
N VAL A 298 6.35 -9.04 4.39
CA VAL A 298 5.71 -10.17 5.08
C VAL A 298 4.20 -10.16 4.85
N ILE A 299 3.54 -9.00 5.01
CA ILE A 299 2.10 -8.88 4.76
C ILE A 299 1.76 -9.24 3.31
N LEU A 300 2.47 -8.66 2.34
CA LEU A 300 2.21 -8.87 0.92
C LEU A 300 2.38 -10.33 0.47
N ASP A 301 3.29 -11.08 1.09
CA ASP A 301 3.46 -12.51 0.82
C ASP A 301 2.25 -13.35 1.29
N HIS A 302 1.42 -12.82 2.20
CA HIS A 302 0.23 -13.49 2.74
C HIS A 302 -1.09 -12.99 2.12
N VAL A 303 -1.05 -11.96 1.25
CA VAL A 303 -2.26 -11.46 0.59
C VAL A 303 -2.57 -12.34 -0.64
N HIS A 304 -3.72 -13.00 -0.63
CA HIS A 304 -4.23 -13.74 -1.77
C HIS A 304 -4.82 -12.78 -2.82
N LEU A 305 -4.13 -12.62 -3.94
CA LEU A 305 -4.57 -11.78 -5.05
C LEU A 305 -5.35 -12.57 -6.09
N ASP A 306 -6.30 -11.89 -6.72
CA ASP A 306 -7.03 -12.38 -7.89
C ASP A 306 -6.04 -12.73 -9.01
N GLN A 307 -5.99 -14.02 -9.36
CA GLN A 307 -5.04 -14.54 -10.34
C GLN A 307 -5.29 -13.96 -11.72
N ASP A 308 -6.52 -13.66 -12.11
CA ASP A 308 -6.82 -13.10 -13.43
C ASP A 308 -6.31 -11.67 -13.53
N VAL A 309 -6.38 -10.88 -12.45
CA VAL A 309 -5.76 -9.55 -12.38
C VAL A 309 -4.24 -9.65 -12.50
N VAL A 310 -3.61 -10.57 -11.76
CA VAL A 310 -2.16 -10.78 -11.82
C VAL A 310 -1.73 -11.20 -13.24
N GLN A 311 -2.46 -12.13 -13.87
CA GLN A 311 -2.20 -12.58 -15.24
C GLN A 311 -2.38 -11.46 -16.25
N GLN A 312 -3.40 -10.62 -16.10
CA GLN A 312 -3.63 -9.47 -16.96
C GLN A 312 -2.41 -8.52 -16.93
N VAL A 313 -1.87 -8.23 -15.74
CA VAL A 313 -0.68 -7.38 -15.58
C VAL A 313 0.57 -8.03 -16.20
N VAL A 314 0.79 -9.33 -15.95
CA VAL A 314 1.96 -10.06 -16.49
C VAL A 314 1.93 -10.15 -18.02
N ARG A 315 0.76 -10.47 -18.60
CA ARG A 315 0.59 -10.50 -20.07
C ARG A 315 0.84 -9.14 -20.68
N ARG A 316 0.35 -8.07 -20.05
CA ARG A 316 0.59 -6.70 -20.52
C ARG A 316 2.07 -6.33 -20.44
N GLY A 317 2.74 -6.63 -19.33
CA GLY A 317 4.19 -6.42 -19.18
C GLY A 317 4.98 -7.15 -20.27
N SER A 318 4.64 -8.42 -20.53
CA SER A 318 5.27 -9.21 -21.60
C SER A 318 5.09 -8.57 -22.98
N GLY A 319 3.88 -8.04 -23.27
CA GLY A 319 3.60 -7.31 -24.51
C GLY A 319 4.37 -5.98 -24.64
N GLU A 320 4.92 -5.47 -23.54
CA GLU A 320 5.77 -4.28 -23.49
C GLU A 320 7.26 -4.62 -23.23
N ASN A 321 7.65 -5.89 -23.32
CA ASN A 321 8.99 -6.40 -23.00
C ASN A 321 9.47 -6.09 -21.57
N VAL A 322 8.53 -6.05 -20.62
CA VAL A 322 8.80 -5.90 -19.19
C VAL A 322 8.58 -7.22 -18.49
N GLU A 323 9.62 -7.74 -17.84
CA GLU A 323 9.47 -8.88 -16.92
C GLU A 323 8.78 -8.43 -15.64
N VAL A 324 7.59 -8.99 -15.41
CA VAL A 324 6.77 -8.69 -14.23
C VAL A 324 6.68 -9.95 -13.36
N PRO A 325 7.34 -9.98 -12.19
CA PRO A 325 7.22 -11.07 -11.24
C PRO A 325 5.77 -11.31 -10.84
N ARG A 326 5.34 -12.57 -10.66
CA ARG A 326 3.98 -12.87 -10.21
C ARG A 326 3.75 -12.47 -8.76
N ARG A 327 4.77 -12.68 -7.92
CA ARG A 327 4.75 -12.29 -6.52
C ARG A 327 4.86 -10.78 -6.42
N VAL A 328 3.88 -10.14 -5.81
CA VAL A 328 3.84 -8.67 -5.72
C VAL A 328 4.98 -8.11 -4.88
N ALA A 329 5.39 -8.79 -3.81
CA ALA A 329 6.53 -8.39 -2.99
C ALA A 329 7.86 -8.29 -3.77
N GLU A 330 7.99 -9.03 -4.88
CA GLU A 330 9.17 -8.97 -5.78
C GLU A 330 9.12 -7.78 -6.74
N ARG A 331 8.01 -7.05 -6.80
CA ARG A 331 7.84 -5.83 -7.61
C ARG A 331 8.19 -4.55 -6.85
N LEU A 332 8.50 -4.67 -5.55
CA LEU A 332 8.85 -3.56 -4.67
C LEU A 332 10.37 -3.38 -4.62
N ALA A 333 10.80 -2.13 -4.74
CA ALA A 333 12.15 -1.69 -4.46
C ALA A 333 12.13 -0.56 -3.43
N HIS A 334 13.20 -0.47 -2.62
CA HIS A 334 13.35 0.59 -1.64
C HIS A 334 14.75 1.20 -1.75
N TYR A 335 14.83 2.52 -1.61
CA TYR A 335 16.08 3.22 -1.37
C TYR A 335 15.97 3.93 -0.02
N LEU A 336 16.84 3.54 0.91
CA LEU A 336 16.86 4.12 2.25
C LEU A 336 17.85 5.30 2.29
N LEU A 337 17.34 6.49 2.54
CA LEU A 337 18.14 7.67 2.84
C LEU A 337 18.86 7.42 4.17
N ALA A 338 20.17 7.67 4.20
CA ALA A 338 20.97 7.55 5.41
C ALA A 338 20.32 8.35 6.55
N GLY A 339 20.26 7.74 7.74
CA GLY A 339 19.81 8.46 8.93
C GLY A 339 20.72 9.65 9.22
N THR A 340 20.11 10.81 9.47
CA THR A 340 20.74 11.92 10.18
C THR A 340 20.57 11.74 11.68
#